data_AF-A0A0P7CMH1-F1
#
_entry.id   AF-A0A0P7CMH1-F1
#
_cell.length_a   1.000
_cell.length_b   1.000
_cell.length_c   1.000
_cell.angle_alpha   90.00
_cell.angle_beta   90.00
_cell.angle_gamma   90.00
#
_symmetry.space_group_name_H-M   'P 1'
#
loop_
_entity.id
_entity.type
_entity.pdbx_description
1 polymer ?
#
loop_
_entity_poly.entity_id
_entity_poly.type
_entity_poly.pdbx_seq_one_letter_code
_entity_poly.pdbx_strand_id
1 'polypeptide(L)'
;MRPHPRRRRSRLASALTIAIAVSVALTACTRSADERETGGSEPAATAAGASPAAAAAGDFGDLRGVCGPGPASGGGGSSGGGAAGGASVRGVTDSEITIGTTADVGSNITPGLGQEFFDVGDAFVAWCNKAGGINGRKLRLIKHDAKLSEAAAQMIQACQTDFMIVGGGMVGDAAAVGPRVDCGLGQISGYTVSPEAIRAPLQVVPIPAPFDQYPIGAYRQLVKRYPDAADHLGVAGNNLATLRPQGLRLQEALTTNGFKVSSYQEWPPLVANYRPYMEEMRAKGTRGLEAIALQDLTAPLTAINNIGWKPDFVVIAHQLYDPGTIKAVTTANFSNVYLTLDHVPFELADTVPAVKEAVTILRDTHPEAKLTDFTAIGFNAWLLWAKAATECGADLTSACVLEKAGATKQWSAGGLYPAHDIAPGGKGDLSTCVLLMKVTPDGFVYDRELTQPNNGIFNCDPSNVARLTNTFE
;
A
#
# COMPACT_ATOMS: atom_id res chain seq x y z
N MET A 1 56.94 19.17 -2.10
CA MET A 1 57.67 18.55 -0.97
C MET A 1 57.38 19.35 0.31
N ARG A 2 57.00 18.65 1.39
CA ARG A 2 56.73 19.15 2.77
C ARG A 2 57.93 19.92 3.37
N PRO A 3 57.89 20.56 4.58
CA PRO A 3 56.88 20.49 5.67
C PRO A 3 56.55 21.81 6.43
N HIS A 4 55.52 21.73 7.29
CA HIS A 4 55.27 22.58 8.47
C HIS A 4 56.47 22.68 9.44
N PRO A 5 56.47 23.70 10.33
CA PRO A 5 56.75 23.35 11.73
C PRO A 5 56.04 24.22 12.81
N ARG A 6 56.09 23.65 14.03
CA ARG A 6 55.96 24.21 15.40
C ARG A 6 54.56 24.07 16.05
N ARG A 7 54.40 23.55 17.28
CA ARG A 7 55.35 23.19 18.35
C ARG A 7 54.66 22.23 19.35
N ARG A 8 55.42 21.26 19.88
CA ARG A 8 55.11 20.39 21.03
C ARG A 8 55.45 21.08 22.37
N ARG A 9 54.74 20.69 23.45
CA ARG A 9 55.22 20.22 24.80
C ARG A 9 54.07 20.41 25.82
N SER A 10 53.36 19.38 26.30
CA SER A 10 53.70 18.28 27.23
C SER A 10 53.57 18.63 28.72
N ARG A 11 52.70 17.88 29.44
CA ARG A 11 52.83 17.23 30.78
C ARG A 11 51.42 17.10 31.40
N LEU A 12 50.80 15.91 31.46
CA LEU A 12 50.92 14.84 32.47
C LEU A 12 50.52 15.27 33.89
N ALA A 13 49.39 14.75 34.42
CA ALA A 13 49.38 13.67 35.42
C ALA A 13 47.99 13.48 36.10
N SER A 14 47.57 12.20 36.16
CA SER A 14 46.92 11.46 37.27
C SER A 14 45.52 11.91 37.78
N ALA A 15 44.45 11.14 37.54
CA ALA A 15 44.01 9.90 38.23
C ALA A 15 43.29 10.16 39.58
N LEU A 16 41.99 9.83 39.70
CA LEU A 16 41.49 8.61 40.37
C LEU A 16 39.95 8.63 40.51
N THR A 17 39.40 7.44 40.31
CA THR A 17 38.05 6.88 40.49
C THR A 17 37.36 7.18 41.82
N ILE A 18 36.02 7.15 41.85
CA ILE A 18 35.18 6.35 42.80
C ILE A 18 33.75 6.26 42.24
N ALA A 19 33.24 5.03 42.16
CA ALA A 19 31.86 4.66 41.90
C ALA A 19 31.14 4.40 43.23
N ILE A 20 29.87 4.79 43.37
CA ILE A 20 28.93 4.21 44.35
C ILE A 20 27.52 4.18 43.74
N ALA A 21 27.04 2.97 43.44
CA ALA A 21 25.63 2.62 43.46
C ALA A 21 25.27 2.18 44.89
N VAL A 22 24.01 2.33 45.32
CA VAL A 22 23.25 1.38 46.16
C VAL A 22 21.83 1.92 46.40
N SER A 23 20.88 1.07 46.08
CA SER A 23 19.45 1.07 46.37
C SER A 23 19.14 0.56 47.79
N VAL A 24 18.08 1.04 48.45
CA VAL A 24 17.38 0.31 49.53
C VAL A 24 15.87 0.60 49.50
N ALA A 25 15.10 -0.46 49.75
CA ALA A 25 13.65 -0.60 49.67
C ALA A 25 12.95 -0.66 51.04
N LEU A 26 11.61 -0.58 50.99
CA LEU A 26 10.58 -1.21 51.86
C LEU A 26 10.44 -0.83 53.34
N THR A 27 9.20 -0.51 53.73
CA THR A 27 8.60 -0.95 55.01
C THR A 27 7.09 -1.20 54.85
N ALA A 28 6.64 -2.39 55.27
CA ALA A 28 5.27 -2.78 55.60
C ALA A 28 5.05 -2.57 57.12
N CYS A 29 3.85 -2.31 57.64
CA CYS A 29 2.83 -3.25 58.14
C CYS A 29 1.71 -2.40 58.81
N THR A 30 0.45 -2.82 58.88
CA THR A 30 -0.11 -3.55 60.04
C THR A 30 -1.45 -4.22 59.71
N ARG A 31 -1.74 -5.26 60.48
CA ARG A 31 -2.87 -6.21 60.39
C ARG A 31 -3.66 -6.11 61.70
N SER A 32 -4.99 -6.23 61.65
CA SER A 32 -5.82 -6.71 62.76
C SER A 32 -7.13 -7.34 62.23
N ALA A 33 -7.62 -8.32 62.98
CA ALA A 33 -8.59 -9.34 62.58
C ALA A 33 -10.03 -9.09 63.06
N ASP A 34 -10.94 -9.82 62.42
CA ASP A 34 -12.29 -10.26 62.81
C ASP A 34 -13.37 -9.23 63.20
N GLU A 35 -14.44 -9.18 62.40
CA GLU A 35 -15.84 -9.27 62.85
C GLU A 35 -16.76 -9.57 61.64
N ARG A 36 -17.66 -10.56 61.79
CA ARG A 36 -18.77 -10.86 60.86
C ARG A 36 -19.99 -10.07 61.31
N GLU A 37 -20.67 -9.36 60.40
CA GLU A 37 -22.08 -9.60 60.03
C GLU A 37 -22.63 -8.62 58.97
N THR A 38 -23.37 -9.21 58.03
CA THR A 38 -24.58 -8.74 57.30
C THR A 38 -24.66 -7.36 56.62
N GLY A 39 -24.85 -7.41 55.29
CA GLY A 39 -25.97 -6.75 54.61
C GLY A 39 -25.82 -5.27 54.24
N GLY A 40 -25.58 -5.00 52.94
CA GLY A 40 -25.75 -3.65 52.37
C GLY A 40 -25.30 -3.58 50.92
N SER A 41 -26.27 -3.54 49.99
CA SER A 41 -26.05 -3.31 48.56
C SER A 41 -25.80 -1.83 48.28
N GLU A 42 -24.70 -1.50 47.60
CA GLU A 42 -24.52 -0.26 46.81
C GLU A 42 -23.22 -0.35 45.94
N PRO A 43 -23.03 0.53 44.94
CA PRO A 43 -23.04 0.17 43.52
C PRO A 43 -21.67 -0.16 42.91
N ALA A 44 -21.72 -0.83 41.76
CA ALA A 44 -20.57 -1.30 40.98
C ALA A 44 -19.53 -0.19 40.73
N ALA A 45 -18.34 -0.37 41.29
CA ALA A 45 -17.15 0.36 40.90
C ALA A 45 -16.83 0.04 39.44
N THR A 46 -16.88 1.07 38.60
CA THR A 46 -16.36 1.06 37.23
C THR A 46 -14.93 0.55 37.23
N ALA A 47 -14.72 -0.59 36.56
CA ALA A 47 -13.39 -1.15 36.33
C ALA A 47 -12.53 -0.10 35.61
N ALA A 48 -11.44 0.30 36.27
CA ALA A 48 -10.37 1.06 35.67
C ALA A 48 -9.91 0.36 34.38
N GLY A 49 -9.77 1.13 33.29
CA GLY A 49 -9.38 0.63 31.99
C GLY A 49 -8.16 -0.27 32.09
N ALA A 50 -8.33 -1.53 31.72
CA ALA A 50 -7.23 -2.45 31.53
C ALA A 50 -6.29 -1.85 30.48
N SER A 51 -5.00 -1.76 30.77
CA SER A 51 -3.98 -1.53 29.76
C SER A 51 -4.20 -2.51 28.60
N PRO A 52 -4.09 -2.07 27.33
CA PRO A 52 -4.21 -2.98 26.20
C PRO A 52 -3.25 -4.15 26.40
N ALA A 53 -3.76 -5.38 26.31
CA ALA A 53 -2.90 -6.57 26.29
C ALA A 53 -1.88 -6.41 25.16
N ALA A 54 -0.63 -6.80 25.40
CA ALA A 54 0.39 -6.82 24.36
C ALA A 54 -0.12 -7.67 23.18
N ALA A 55 0.05 -7.17 21.95
CA ALA A 55 -0.36 -7.87 20.74
C ALA A 55 0.29 -9.26 20.70
N ALA A 56 -0.49 -10.29 20.34
CA ALA A 56 0.04 -11.64 20.20
C ALA A 56 0.97 -11.70 18.98
N ALA A 57 1.89 -12.67 18.96
CA ALA A 57 2.71 -12.92 17.78
C ALA A 57 1.80 -13.27 16.59
N GLY A 58 1.87 -12.47 15.51
CA GLY A 58 1.04 -12.65 14.32
C GLY A 58 -0.29 -11.88 14.32
N ASP A 59 -0.53 -11.02 15.32
CA ASP A 59 -1.48 -9.91 15.21
C ASP A 59 -0.85 -8.75 14.45
N PHE A 60 -1.65 -7.99 13.69
CA PHE A 60 -1.18 -6.78 12.99
C PHE A 60 -2.21 -5.66 13.15
N GLY A 61 -1.82 -4.54 13.80
CA GLY A 61 -2.73 -3.44 14.06
C GLY A 61 -4.01 -3.89 14.80
N ASP A 62 -5.17 -3.71 14.18
CA ASP A 62 -6.47 -4.18 14.69
C ASP A 62 -6.81 -5.65 14.33
N LEU A 63 -6.02 -6.28 13.45
CA LEU A 63 -6.23 -7.66 12.99
C LEU A 63 -5.64 -8.64 14.00
N ARG A 64 -6.43 -9.65 14.35
CA ARG A 64 -6.05 -10.73 15.26
C ARG A 64 -5.84 -12.03 14.53
N GLY A 65 -4.80 -12.77 14.91
CA GLY A 65 -4.51 -14.09 14.36
C GLY A 65 -4.32 -14.07 12.84
N VAL A 66 -3.63 -13.06 12.30
CA VAL A 66 -3.29 -13.01 10.88
C VAL A 66 -2.37 -14.18 10.52
N CYS A 67 -1.37 -14.41 11.38
CA CYS A 67 -0.47 -15.54 11.33
C CYS A 67 -0.42 -16.22 12.71
N GLY A 68 -0.10 -17.51 12.74
CA GLY A 68 -0.03 -18.24 13.98
C GLY A 68 0.17 -19.75 13.83
N PRO A 69 0.44 -20.43 14.96
CA PRO A 69 0.42 -21.89 14.99
C PRO A 69 -0.99 -22.41 14.74
N GLY A 70 -1.10 -23.66 14.28
CA GLY A 70 -2.37 -24.34 14.12
C GLY A 70 -2.15 -25.82 13.75
N PRO A 71 -3.18 -26.67 13.85
CA PRO A 71 -3.10 -28.03 13.38
C PRO A 71 -2.93 -28.00 11.85
N ALA A 72 -1.74 -28.33 11.38
CA ALA A 72 -1.39 -28.29 9.96
C ALA A 72 -2.03 -29.44 9.14
N SER A 73 -2.93 -30.21 9.75
CA SER A 73 -3.61 -31.35 9.13
C SER A 73 -4.72 -30.88 8.20
N GLY A 74 -4.43 -30.89 6.90
CA GLY A 74 -5.38 -30.57 5.83
C GLY A 74 -4.77 -30.62 4.42
N GLY A 75 -3.46 -30.86 4.29
CA GLY A 75 -2.74 -30.83 3.02
C GLY A 75 -2.26 -32.21 2.56
N GLY A 76 -3.14 -33.22 2.55
CA GLY A 76 -2.90 -34.48 1.85
C GLY A 76 -2.13 -35.55 2.64
N GLY A 77 -2.88 -36.43 3.31
CA GLY A 77 -2.34 -37.64 3.93
C GLY A 77 -3.34 -38.36 4.82
N SER A 78 -4.47 -38.81 4.27
CA SER A 78 -5.34 -39.76 4.98
C SER A 78 -4.61 -41.09 5.15
N SER A 79 -4.25 -41.44 6.38
CA SER A 79 -4.11 -42.82 6.82
C SER A 79 -5.44 -43.31 7.42
N GLY A 80 -6.48 -43.37 6.59
CA GLY A 80 -7.77 -43.96 6.93
C GLY A 80 -8.47 -44.43 5.68
N GLY A 81 -8.41 -45.74 5.40
CA GLY A 81 -8.93 -46.36 4.19
C GLY A 81 -10.43 -46.12 4.00
N GLY A 82 -10.80 -45.62 2.81
CA GLY A 82 -12.19 -45.43 2.38
C GLY A 82 -12.30 -44.46 1.19
N ALA A 83 -12.20 -45.02 -0.01
CA ALA A 83 -12.38 -44.44 -1.35
C ALA A 83 -13.10 -43.07 -1.51
N ALA A 84 -12.34 -42.04 -1.93
CA ALA A 84 -12.57 -41.13 -3.08
C ALA A 84 -11.48 -40.03 -3.06
N GLY A 85 -10.69 -39.90 -4.13
CA GLY A 85 -9.45 -39.08 -4.14
C GLY A 85 -9.70 -37.58 -4.08
N GLY A 86 -9.19 -36.93 -3.02
CA GLY A 86 -8.97 -35.48 -2.98
C GLY A 86 -7.61 -35.15 -3.59
N ALA A 87 -7.60 -34.36 -4.66
CA ALA A 87 -6.35 -33.91 -5.28
C ALA A 87 -5.52 -33.07 -4.28
N SER A 88 -4.21 -33.26 -4.25
CA SER A 88 -3.29 -32.39 -3.51
C SER A 88 -3.42 -30.96 -4.05
N VAL A 89 -3.64 -29.98 -3.16
CA VAL A 89 -3.71 -28.56 -3.52
C VAL A 89 -2.30 -28.10 -3.95
N ARG A 90 -2.17 -27.54 -5.16
CA ARG A 90 -0.89 -27.03 -5.69
C ARG A 90 -0.24 -26.09 -4.67
N GLY A 91 1.05 -26.26 -4.44
CA GLY A 91 1.83 -25.39 -3.54
C GLY A 91 1.54 -25.56 -2.05
N VAL A 92 0.65 -26.47 -1.63
CA VAL A 92 0.33 -26.70 -0.21
C VAL A 92 0.80 -28.09 0.20
N THR A 93 1.52 -28.15 1.32
CA THR A 93 1.90 -29.38 2.02
C THR A 93 1.43 -29.30 3.47
N ASP A 94 1.69 -30.32 4.27
CA ASP A 94 1.41 -30.30 5.71
C ASP A 94 2.25 -29.28 6.47
N SER A 95 3.39 -28.81 5.94
CA SER A 95 4.28 -27.89 6.68
C SER A 95 4.60 -26.59 5.94
N GLU A 96 4.26 -26.48 4.66
CA GLU A 96 4.65 -25.35 3.82
C GLU A 96 3.55 -24.95 2.84
N ILE A 97 3.42 -23.65 2.59
CA ILE A 97 2.64 -23.05 1.50
C ILE A 97 3.60 -22.25 0.61
N THR A 98 3.69 -22.63 -0.66
CA THR A 98 4.43 -21.88 -1.69
C THR A 98 3.54 -20.79 -2.26
N ILE A 99 3.97 -19.53 -2.16
CA ILE A 99 3.21 -18.35 -2.61
C ILE A 99 4.06 -17.53 -3.56
N GLY A 100 3.47 -17.11 -4.67
CA GLY A 100 4.11 -16.21 -5.62
C GLY A 100 3.83 -14.74 -5.33
N THR A 101 4.77 -13.86 -5.66
CA THR A 101 4.54 -12.41 -5.79
C THR A 101 5.13 -11.94 -7.13
N THR A 102 4.52 -10.94 -7.74
CA THR A 102 4.88 -10.44 -9.08
C THR A 102 5.34 -8.99 -9.04
N ALA A 103 6.34 -8.66 -9.86
CA ALA A 103 6.79 -7.29 -10.07
C ALA A 103 7.50 -7.15 -11.43
N ASP A 104 7.88 -5.93 -11.81
CA ASP A 104 8.59 -5.59 -13.05
C ASP A 104 10.03 -5.12 -12.79
N VAL A 105 10.67 -5.66 -11.74
CA VAL A 105 11.97 -5.20 -11.23
C VAL A 105 13.06 -5.17 -12.29
N GLY A 106 13.13 -6.20 -13.14
CA GLY A 106 14.13 -6.33 -14.19
C GLY A 106 13.83 -5.53 -15.46
N SER A 107 12.85 -4.63 -15.43
CA SER A 107 12.52 -3.75 -16.55
C SER A 107 13.72 -2.91 -16.99
N ASN A 108 13.94 -2.85 -18.30
CA ASN A 108 14.95 -1.96 -18.91
C ASN A 108 14.41 -0.53 -19.15
N ILE A 109 13.09 -0.33 -19.10
CA ILE A 109 12.44 0.98 -19.28
C ILE A 109 12.41 1.72 -17.94
N THR A 110 12.10 1.00 -16.87
CA THR A 110 12.03 1.54 -15.50
C THR A 110 12.67 0.54 -14.54
N PRO A 111 14.01 0.54 -14.42
CA PRO A 111 14.72 -0.40 -13.55
C PRO A 111 14.25 -0.31 -12.10
N GLY A 112 13.97 -1.46 -11.48
CA GLY A 112 13.50 -1.55 -10.10
C GLY A 112 12.00 -1.31 -9.92
N LEU A 113 11.21 -1.23 -11.01
CA LEU A 113 9.76 -1.02 -10.93
C LEU A 113 9.07 -2.13 -10.12
N GLY A 114 8.50 -1.77 -8.97
CA GLY A 114 7.81 -2.70 -8.09
C GLY A 114 8.72 -3.55 -7.21
N GLN A 115 10.00 -3.15 -7.02
CA GLN A 115 10.90 -3.81 -6.05
C GLN A 115 10.26 -3.92 -4.65
N GLU A 116 9.44 -2.93 -4.28
CA GLU A 116 8.72 -2.89 -3.02
C GLU A 116 7.82 -4.12 -2.81
N PHE A 117 7.24 -4.72 -3.86
CA PHE A 117 6.43 -5.93 -3.71
C PHE A 117 7.26 -7.16 -3.32
N PHE A 118 8.49 -7.25 -3.81
CA PHE A 118 9.42 -8.30 -3.42
C PHE A 118 9.93 -8.08 -2.00
N ASP A 119 10.18 -6.82 -1.63
CA ASP A 119 10.64 -6.45 -0.30
C ASP A 119 9.56 -6.72 0.76
N VAL A 120 8.31 -6.29 0.49
CA VAL A 120 7.16 -6.59 1.35
C VAL A 120 6.89 -8.09 1.43
N GLY A 121 7.00 -8.82 0.31
CA GLY A 121 6.82 -10.27 0.31
C GLY A 121 7.81 -10.97 1.24
N ASP A 122 9.11 -10.64 1.16
CA ASP A 122 10.13 -11.20 2.05
C ASP A 122 9.83 -10.88 3.52
N ALA A 123 9.56 -9.61 3.80
CA ALA A 123 9.29 -9.10 5.14
C ALA A 123 8.07 -9.77 5.77
N PHE A 124 6.97 -9.86 5.02
CA PHE A 124 5.73 -10.48 5.47
C PHE A 124 5.93 -11.97 5.74
N VAL A 125 6.59 -12.69 4.82
CA VAL A 125 6.88 -14.12 4.99
C VAL A 125 7.76 -14.36 6.22
N ALA A 126 8.80 -13.56 6.44
CA ALA A 126 9.66 -13.67 7.61
C ALA A 126 8.87 -13.42 8.92
N TRP A 127 8.09 -12.34 8.97
CA TRP A 127 7.26 -12.00 10.12
C TRP A 127 6.20 -13.08 10.42
N CYS A 128 5.48 -13.53 9.40
CA CYS A 128 4.44 -14.55 9.53
C CYS A 128 5.03 -15.89 9.98
N ASN A 129 6.16 -16.30 9.40
CA ASN A 129 6.85 -17.53 9.78
C ASN A 129 7.36 -17.49 11.22
N LYS A 130 7.83 -16.34 11.71
CA LYS A 130 8.22 -16.14 13.11
C LYS A 130 7.02 -16.28 14.06
N ALA A 131 5.83 -15.86 13.64
CA ALA A 131 4.58 -16.02 14.40
C ALA A 131 4.02 -17.45 14.39
N GLY A 132 4.48 -18.32 13.49
CA GLY A 132 4.02 -19.71 13.39
C GLY A 132 3.65 -20.14 11.98
N GLY A 133 3.52 -19.20 11.04
CA GLY A 133 3.03 -19.45 9.68
C GLY A 133 1.53 -19.25 9.57
N ILE A 134 0.90 -19.90 8.58
CA ILE A 134 -0.57 -19.94 8.42
C ILE A 134 -1.06 -21.29 8.88
N ASN A 135 -1.79 -21.33 10.00
CA ASN A 135 -2.24 -22.58 10.63
C ASN A 135 -1.09 -23.59 10.80
N GLY A 136 0.08 -23.10 11.22
CA GLY A 136 1.30 -23.92 11.42
C GLY A 136 2.13 -24.21 10.16
N ARG A 137 1.66 -23.84 8.96
CA ARG A 137 2.42 -24.02 7.69
C ARG A 137 3.31 -22.81 7.42
N LYS A 138 4.59 -23.03 7.18
CA LYS A 138 5.53 -21.98 6.79
C LYS A 138 5.27 -21.49 5.37
N LEU A 139 5.51 -20.22 5.14
CA LEU A 139 5.42 -19.62 3.82
C LEU A 139 6.77 -19.69 3.14
N ARG A 140 6.75 -20.09 1.86
CA ARG A 140 7.89 -20.02 0.95
C ARG A 140 7.53 -19.11 -0.21
N LEU A 141 8.23 -17.98 -0.32
CA LEU A 141 8.01 -17.00 -1.36
C LEU A 141 8.71 -17.38 -2.67
N ILE A 142 8.00 -17.24 -3.79
CA ILE A 142 8.58 -17.22 -5.13
C ILE A 142 8.36 -15.83 -5.73
N LYS A 143 9.41 -15.25 -6.30
CA LYS A 143 9.39 -13.92 -6.91
C LYS A 143 9.36 -14.06 -8.43
N HIS A 144 8.32 -13.49 -9.03
CA HIS A 144 8.06 -13.52 -10.46
C HIS A 144 8.33 -12.15 -11.07
N ASP A 145 9.51 -12.00 -11.67
CA ASP A 145 9.93 -10.76 -12.34
C ASP A 145 9.50 -10.80 -13.81
N ALA A 146 8.49 -10.00 -14.15
CA ALA A 146 7.91 -9.95 -15.47
C ALA A 146 8.65 -8.97 -16.41
N LYS A 147 9.55 -8.12 -15.91
CA LYS A 147 10.32 -7.19 -16.74
C LYS A 147 9.48 -6.45 -17.78
N LEU A 148 8.23 -6.09 -17.44
CA LEU A 148 7.14 -5.58 -18.28
C LEU A 148 6.61 -6.51 -19.38
N SER A 149 7.43 -7.38 -19.95
CA SER A 149 7.13 -8.13 -21.19
C SER A 149 6.99 -9.64 -21.01
N GLU A 150 7.34 -10.18 -19.85
CA GLU A 150 7.36 -11.60 -19.53
C GLU A 150 6.18 -12.03 -18.64
N ALA A 151 5.15 -11.19 -18.47
CA ALA A 151 4.02 -11.45 -17.56
C ALA A 151 3.35 -12.83 -17.79
N ALA A 152 3.12 -13.20 -19.06
CA ALA A 152 2.58 -14.52 -19.41
C ALA A 152 3.52 -15.67 -19.01
N ALA A 153 4.82 -15.52 -19.28
CA ALA A 153 5.83 -16.54 -18.97
C ALA A 153 5.98 -16.74 -17.46
N GLN A 154 5.89 -15.66 -16.69
CA GLN A 154 5.91 -15.72 -15.23
C GLN A 154 4.69 -16.44 -14.67
N MET A 155 3.49 -16.23 -15.23
CA MET A 155 2.31 -16.99 -14.81
C MET A 155 2.40 -18.48 -15.16
N ILE A 156 2.98 -18.84 -16.31
CA ILE A 156 3.22 -20.25 -16.67
C ILE A 156 4.14 -20.93 -15.64
N GLN A 157 5.15 -20.23 -15.14
CA GLN A 157 6.03 -20.72 -14.08
C GLN A 157 5.30 -20.85 -12.75
N ALA A 158 4.57 -19.81 -12.34
CA ALA A 158 3.78 -19.83 -11.11
C ALA A 158 2.76 -20.99 -11.10
N CYS A 159 2.14 -21.28 -12.24
CA CYS A 159 1.20 -22.40 -12.41
C CYS A 159 1.80 -23.78 -12.06
N GLN A 160 3.12 -23.93 -12.04
CA GLN A 160 3.77 -25.20 -11.69
C GLN A 160 3.87 -25.42 -10.18
N THR A 161 3.98 -24.35 -9.39
CA THR A 161 4.41 -24.45 -7.98
C THR A 161 3.52 -23.71 -7.01
N ASP A 162 2.91 -22.61 -7.42
CA ASP A 162 2.36 -21.64 -6.50
C ASP A 162 0.95 -22.01 -6.09
N PHE A 163 0.66 -21.88 -4.81
CA PHE A 163 -0.71 -21.98 -4.32
C PHE A 163 -1.56 -20.82 -4.85
N MET A 164 -1.07 -19.59 -4.70
CA MET A 164 -1.68 -18.34 -5.16
C MET A 164 -0.61 -17.28 -5.45
N ILE A 165 -0.98 -16.25 -6.22
CA ILE A 165 -0.21 -15.01 -6.36
C ILE A 165 -0.73 -13.97 -5.37
N VAL A 166 0.15 -13.32 -4.61
CA VAL A 166 -0.21 -12.37 -3.54
C VAL A 166 0.68 -11.13 -3.56
N GLY A 167 0.09 -9.96 -3.31
CA GLY A 167 0.81 -8.73 -2.98
C GLY A 167 1.34 -7.94 -4.16
N GLY A 168 1.73 -8.62 -5.23
CA GLY A 168 2.35 -8.00 -6.40
C GLY A 168 1.39 -7.42 -7.43
N GLY A 169 1.98 -6.88 -8.49
CA GLY A 169 1.29 -6.45 -9.72
C GLY A 169 2.29 -6.21 -10.86
N MET A 170 1.78 -6.12 -12.08
CA MET A 170 2.58 -5.93 -13.30
C MET A 170 1.87 -4.93 -14.21
N VAL A 171 2.62 -4.09 -14.92
CA VAL A 171 2.01 -3.13 -15.87
C VAL A 171 1.40 -3.84 -17.09
N GLY A 172 2.04 -4.92 -17.54
CA GLY A 172 1.60 -5.76 -18.66
C GLY A 172 0.66 -6.89 -18.27
N ASP A 173 -0.19 -6.68 -17.25
CA ASP A 173 -1.00 -7.73 -16.62
C ASP A 173 -2.03 -8.41 -17.55
N ALA A 174 -2.48 -7.77 -18.63
CA ALA A 174 -3.38 -8.39 -19.60
C ALA A 174 -2.83 -9.73 -20.13
N ALA A 175 -1.52 -9.81 -20.39
CA ALA A 175 -0.88 -11.02 -20.88
C ALA A 175 -0.79 -12.15 -19.83
N ALA A 176 -0.86 -11.81 -18.54
CA ALA A 176 -0.85 -12.77 -17.43
C ALA A 176 -2.22 -13.48 -17.24
N VAL A 177 -3.33 -12.85 -17.67
CA VAL A 177 -4.69 -13.33 -17.37
C VAL A 177 -4.94 -14.74 -17.88
N GLY A 178 -4.69 -15.00 -19.17
CA GLY A 178 -4.95 -16.30 -19.80
C GLY A 178 -4.24 -17.45 -19.08
N PRO A 179 -2.89 -17.48 -19.05
CA PRO A 179 -2.14 -18.56 -18.40
C PRO A 179 -2.54 -18.79 -16.94
N ARG A 180 -2.79 -17.72 -16.17
CA ARG A 180 -3.18 -17.80 -14.76
C ARG A 180 -4.55 -18.47 -14.59
N VAL A 181 -5.55 -18.01 -15.35
CA VAL A 181 -6.92 -18.51 -15.25
C VAL A 181 -7.01 -19.95 -15.76
N ASP A 182 -6.32 -20.27 -16.87
CA ASP A 182 -6.30 -21.61 -17.46
C ASP A 182 -5.78 -22.69 -16.49
N CYS A 183 -4.85 -22.32 -15.61
CA CYS A 183 -4.29 -23.22 -14.60
C CYS A 183 -4.94 -23.10 -13.21
N GLY A 184 -6.06 -22.38 -13.10
CA GLY A 184 -6.82 -22.21 -11.85
C GLY A 184 -6.07 -21.45 -10.74
N LEU A 185 -5.08 -20.62 -11.07
CA LEU A 185 -4.26 -19.91 -10.09
C LEU A 185 -4.98 -18.68 -9.56
N GLY A 186 -5.40 -18.74 -8.29
CA GLY A 186 -6.04 -17.60 -7.65
C GLY A 186 -5.05 -16.50 -7.25
N GLN A 187 -5.56 -15.28 -7.12
CA GLN A 187 -4.73 -14.09 -6.90
C GLN A 187 -5.37 -13.11 -5.91
N ILE A 188 -4.55 -12.54 -5.02
CA ILE A 188 -4.87 -11.33 -4.26
C ILE A 188 -3.80 -10.28 -4.58
N SER A 189 -4.09 -9.44 -5.55
CA SER A 189 -3.13 -8.46 -6.08
C SER A 189 -2.96 -7.25 -5.19
N GLY A 190 -1.78 -6.62 -5.25
CA GLY A 190 -1.60 -5.24 -4.78
C GLY A 190 -2.35 -4.25 -5.68
N TYR A 191 -2.29 -4.44 -7.01
CA TYR A 191 -3.05 -3.65 -7.99
C TYR A 191 -3.33 -4.44 -9.28
N THR A 192 -4.24 -3.90 -10.09
CA THR A 192 -4.52 -4.34 -11.48
C THR A 192 -4.64 -3.09 -12.36
N VAL A 193 -4.32 -3.22 -13.64
CA VAL A 193 -4.18 -2.10 -14.59
C VAL A 193 -5.16 -2.22 -15.75
N SER A 194 -5.09 -3.35 -16.48
CA SER A 194 -5.82 -3.51 -17.73
C SER A 194 -7.30 -3.87 -17.53
N PRO A 195 -8.17 -3.50 -18.50
CA PRO A 195 -9.52 -4.06 -18.67
C PRO A 195 -9.62 -5.56 -18.42
N GLU A 196 -8.72 -6.32 -19.04
CA GLU A 196 -8.66 -7.77 -18.96
C GLU A 196 -8.36 -8.25 -17.55
N ALA A 197 -7.35 -7.66 -16.90
CA ALA A 197 -6.96 -8.04 -15.55
C ALA A 197 -8.01 -7.70 -14.51
N ILE A 198 -8.60 -6.50 -14.53
CA ILE A 198 -9.63 -6.08 -13.55
C ILE A 198 -10.86 -7.01 -13.58
N ARG A 199 -11.26 -7.50 -14.77
CA ARG A 199 -12.43 -8.38 -14.94
C ARG A 199 -12.11 -9.87 -14.78
N ALA A 200 -10.83 -10.25 -14.68
CA ALA A 200 -10.46 -11.65 -14.66
C ALA A 200 -11.09 -12.40 -13.47
N PRO A 201 -11.48 -13.68 -13.64
CA PRO A 201 -11.97 -14.49 -12.52
C PRO A 201 -10.82 -14.89 -11.59
N LEU A 202 -11.15 -15.62 -10.52
CA LEU A 202 -10.19 -16.19 -9.57
C LEU A 202 -9.29 -15.14 -8.92
N GLN A 203 -9.86 -14.00 -8.52
CA GLN A 203 -9.11 -12.98 -7.81
C GLN A 203 -9.98 -12.16 -6.85
N VAL A 204 -9.31 -11.52 -5.90
CA VAL A 204 -9.82 -10.41 -5.09
C VAL A 204 -8.78 -9.30 -5.18
N VAL A 205 -9.21 -8.06 -5.39
CA VAL A 205 -8.32 -6.89 -5.36
C VAL A 205 -8.68 -6.05 -4.14
N PRO A 206 -7.82 -5.96 -3.11
CA PRO A 206 -8.12 -5.24 -1.87
C PRO A 206 -8.40 -3.76 -2.10
N ILE A 207 -7.78 -3.15 -3.11
CA ILE A 207 -8.10 -1.81 -3.59
C ILE A 207 -8.78 -1.97 -4.95
N PRO A 208 -10.12 -1.95 -4.99
CA PRO A 208 -10.84 -2.21 -6.24
C PRO A 208 -10.53 -1.13 -7.28
N ALA A 209 -10.63 -1.49 -8.56
CA ALA A 209 -10.39 -0.59 -9.68
C ALA A 209 -11.56 -0.65 -10.68
N PRO A 210 -12.81 -0.41 -10.24
CA PRO A 210 -14.00 -0.54 -11.08
C PRO A 210 -13.97 0.46 -12.24
N PHE A 211 -14.47 0.08 -13.42
CA PHE A 211 -14.46 0.95 -14.60
C PHE A 211 -15.45 2.10 -14.55
N ASP A 212 -16.53 1.94 -13.79
CA ASP A 212 -17.62 2.91 -13.67
C ASP A 212 -17.42 3.92 -12.53
N GLN A 213 -16.24 3.94 -11.89
CA GLN A 213 -15.93 4.87 -10.81
C GLN A 213 -14.55 5.50 -10.97
N TYR A 214 -14.38 6.70 -10.44
CA TYR A 214 -13.07 7.38 -10.44
C TYR A 214 -12.93 8.32 -9.24
N PRO A 215 -11.80 8.33 -8.51
CA PRO A 215 -11.62 9.23 -7.38
C PRO A 215 -11.37 10.66 -7.85
N ILE A 216 -12.19 11.61 -7.39
CA ILE A 216 -12.09 13.05 -7.67
C ILE A 216 -12.01 13.90 -6.39
N GLY A 217 -11.93 13.27 -5.21
CA GLY A 217 -11.90 13.96 -3.91
C GLY A 217 -10.80 15.02 -3.80
N ALA A 218 -9.62 14.74 -4.34
CA ALA A 218 -8.52 15.69 -4.36
C ALA A 218 -8.85 16.98 -5.11
N TYR A 219 -9.47 16.86 -6.29
CA TYR A 219 -9.90 18.01 -7.08
C TYR A 219 -10.92 18.85 -6.33
N ARG A 220 -11.92 18.21 -5.71
CA ARG A 220 -12.94 18.87 -4.89
C ARG A 220 -12.33 19.70 -3.77
N GLN A 221 -11.26 19.23 -3.13
CA GLN A 221 -10.56 19.98 -2.09
C GLN A 221 -9.66 21.08 -2.66
N LEU A 222 -8.88 20.76 -3.70
CA LEU A 222 -7.98 21.72 -4.35
C LEU A 222 -8.72 22.92 -4.92
N VAL A 223 -9.86 22.73 -5.58
CA VAL A 223 -10.60 23.86 -6.15
C VAL A 223 -11.28 24.73 -5.10
N LYS A 224 -11.52 24.27 -3.87
CA LYS A 224 -11.94 25.18 -2.79
C LYS A 224 -10.84 26.19 -2.46
N ARG A 225 -9.58 25.77 -2.55
CA ARG A 225 -8.41 26.61 -2.30
C ARG A 225 -7.99 27.44 -3.51
N TYR A 226 -8.20 26.89 -4.71
CA TYR A 226 -7.85 27.45 -6.02
C TYR A 226 -9.09 27.48 -6.93
N PRO A 227 -10.12 28.30 -6.64
CA PRO A 227 -11.42 28.25 -7.32
C PRO A 227 -11.33 28.48 -8.82
N ASP A 228 -10.45 29.36 -9.25
CA ASP A 228 -10.27 29.65 -10.68
C ASP A 228 -9.70 28.45 -11.48
N ALA A 229 -9.13 27.44 -10.82
CA ALA A 229 -8.63 26.25 -11.52
C ALA A 229 -9.76 25.28 -11.92
N ALA A 230 -10.96 25.41 -11.34
CA ALA A 230 -12.08 24.51 -11.61
C ALA A 230 -12.48 24.46 -13.11
N ASP A 231 -12.30 25.59 -13.81
CA ASP A 231 -12.59 25.73 -15.24
C ASP A 231 -11.35 25.54 -16.15
N HIS A 232 -10.20 25.24 -15.55
CA HIS A 232 -8.89 25.30 -16.21
C HIS A 232 -7.99 24.12 -15.81
N LEU A 233 -8.56 22.91 -15.71
CA LEU A 233 -7.79 21.70 -15.43
C LEU A 233 -7.10 21.17 -16.68
N GLY A 234 -5.88 20.68 -16.51
CA GLY A 234 -5.12 19.97 -17.53
C GLY A 234 -4.94 18.52 -17.09
N VAL A 235 -5.18 17.61 -18.03
CA VAL A 235 -4.98 16.17 -17.84
C VAL A 235 -4.01 15.67 -18.89
N ALA A 236 -2.97 14.97 -18.46
CA ALA A 236 -2.12 14.17 -19.34
C ALA A 236 -2.24 12.68 -18.97
N GLY A 237 -2.49 11.83 -19.95
CA GLY A 237 -2.44 10.37 -19.83
C GLY A 237 -1.32 9.77 -20.68
N ASN A 238 -1.34 8.44 -20.82
CA ASN A 238 -0.38 7.68 -21.63
C ASN A 238 -1.09 6.97 -22.80
N ASN A 239 -0.50 6.92 -23.99
CA ASN A 239 -1.12 6.28 -25.17
C ASN A 239 -0.87 4.76 -25.29
N LEU A 240 -0.12 4.15 -24.37
CA LEU A 240 0.00 2.70 -24.27
C LEU A 240 -1.36 2.07 -23.96
N ALA A 241 -1.75 1.04 -24.70
CA ALA A 241 -3.08 0.44 -24.60
C ALA A 241 -3.53 0.10 -23.17
N THR A 242 -2.65 -0.48 -22.34
CA THR A 242 -2.97 -0.82 -20.94
C THR A 242 -3.19 0.40 -20.04
N LEU A 243 -2.60 1.57 -20.36
CA LEU A 243 -2.64 2.78 -19.54
C LEU A 243 -3.61 3.84 -20.06
N ARG A 244 -3.92 3.81 -21.36
CA ARG A 244 -4.77 4.80 -22.03
C ARG A 244 -6.12 5.04 -21.35
N PRO A 245 -6.84 4.00 -20.88
CA PRO A 245 -8.12 4.21 -20.20
C PRO A 245 -8.01 5.15 -18.98
N GLN A 246 -6.89 5.19 -18.28
CA GLN A 246 -6.74 5.98 -17.04
C GLN A 246 -6.90 7.49 -17.29
N GLY A 247 -6.28 8.02 -18.35
CA GLY A 247 -6.40 9.44 -18.70
C GLY A 247 -7.79 9.83 -19.20
N LEU A 248 -8.42 8.97 -20.00
CA LEU A 248 -9.77 9.19 -20.53
C LEU A 248 -10.81 9.17 -19.41
N ARG A 249 -10.67 8.22 -18.48
CA ARG A 249 -11.53 8.11 -17.29
C ARG A 249 -11.42 9.33 -16.38
N LEU A 250 -10.20 9.83 -16.14
CA LEU A 250 -10.01 11.07 -15.38
C LEU A 250 -10.66 12.27 -16.07
N GLN A 251 -10.49 12.40 -17.39
CA GLN A 251 -11.13 13.48 -18.16
C GLN A 251 -12.66 13.43 -18.04
N GLU A 252 -13.27 12.25 -18.19
CA GLU A 252 -14.70 12.07 -18.02
C GLU A 252 -15.13 12.37 -16.58
N ALA A 253 -14.42 11.83 -15.59
CA ALA A 253 -14.72 12.04 -14.17
C ALA A 253 -14.79 13.52 -13.82
N LEU A 254 -13.81 14.31 -14.29
CA LEU A 254 -13.77 15.74 -14.05
C LEU A 254 -14.90 16.47 -14.78
N THR A 255 -15.08 16.21 -16.07
CA THR A 255 -16.07 16.94 -16.89
C THR A 255 -17.52 16.65 -16.50
N THR A 256 -17.85 15.41 -16.15
CA THR A 256 -19.19 15.02 -15.69
C THR A 256 -19.53 15.53 -14.28
N ASN A 257 -18.52 15.94 -13.50
CA ASN A 257 -18.69 16.48 -12.15
C ASN A 257 -18.49 18.00 -12.07
N GLY A 258 -18.66 18.70 -13.19
CA GLY A 258 -18.75 20.17 -13.22
C GLY A 258 -17.41 20.90 -13.31
N PHE A 259 -16.30 20.19 -13.47
CA PHE A 259 -15.01 20.80 -13.80
C PHE A 259 -14.85 20.95 -15.32
N LYS A 260 -13.98 21.85 -15.78
CA LYS A 260 -13.58 21.92 -17.19
C LYS A 260 -12.12 21.53 -17.37
N VAL A 261 -11.90 20.60 -18.30
CA VAL A 261 -10.57 20.21 -18.76
C VAL A 261 -10.22 21.10 -19.96
N SER A 262 -9.38 22.11 -19.75
CA SER A 262 -8.93 23.02 -20.80
C SER A 262 -7.93 22.36 -21.75
N SER A 263 -7.19 21.35 -21.27
CA SER A 263 -6.23 20.58 -22.05
C SER A 263 -6.25 19.11 -21.67
N TYR A 264 -6.43 18.23 -22.67
CA TYR A 264 -6.21 16.79 -22.53
C TYR A 264 -5.14 16.35 -23.52
N GLN A 265 -4.15 15.59 -23.06
CA GLN A 265 -3.04 15.10 -23.88
C GLN A 265 -2.77 13.62 -23.58
N GLU A 266 -2.39 12.86 -24.61
CA GLU A 266 -1.90 11.49 -24.46
C GLU A 266 -0.41 11.46 -24.81
N TRP A 267 0.44 11.19 -23.81
CA TRP A 267 1.88 11.11 -23.99
C TRP A 267 2.32 9.70 -24.37
N PRO A 268 3.36 9.55 -25.22
CA PRO A 268 3.99 8.24 -25.42
C PRO A 268 4.67 7.75 -24.12
N PRO A 269 4.87 6.43 -23.94
CA PRO A 269 5.59 5.89 -22.78
C PRO A 269 6.97 6.50 -22.54
N LEU A 270 7.66 6.86 -23.62
CA LEU A 270 8.93 7.55 -23.57
C LEU A 270 8.79 8.91 -24.24
N VAL A 271 8.77 9.96 -23.43
CA VAL A 271 8.75 11.34 -23.92
C VAL A 271 10.17 11.87 -24.00
N ALA A 272 10.64 12.14 -25.22
CA ALA A 272 11.96 12.71 -25.44
C ALA A 272 12.06 14.18 -24.99
N ASN A 273 10.96 14.93 -25.09
CA ASN A 273 10.92 16.35 -24.73
C ASN A 273 9.52 16.76 -24.26
N TYR A 274 9.41 17.18 -23.00
CA TYR A 274 8.14 17.62 -22.40
C TYR A 274 7.75 19.06 -22.73
N ARG A 275 8.68 19.87 -23.25
CA ARG A 275 8.46 21.31 -23.48
C ARG A 275 7.21 21.61 -24.34
N PRO A 276 6.97 20.95 -25.50
CA PRO A 276 5.80 21.26 -26.33
C PRO A 276 4.48 21.00 -25.61
N TYR A 277 4.39 19.91 -24.85
CA TYR A 277 3.22 19.55 -24.04
C TYR A 277 2.88 20.63 -23.01
N MET A 278 3.91 21.11 -22.30
CA MET A 278 3.76 22.17 -21.29
C MET A 278 3.42 23.53 -21.92
N GLU A 279 3.98 23.86 -23.09
CA GLU A 279 3.66 25.09 -23.83
C GLU A 279 2.19 25.11 -24.27
N GLU A 280 1.66 23.98 -24.72
CA GLU A 280 0.25 23.83 -25.10
C GLU A 280 -0.68 24.00 -23.89
N MET A 281 -0.42 23.30 -22.77
CA MET A 281 -1.21 23.42 -21.54
C MET A 281 -1.24 24.87 -21.05
N ARG A 282 -0.08 25.54 -21.02
CA ARG A 282 0.02 26.96 -20.67
C ARG A 282 -0.79 27.83 -21.65
N ALA A 283 -0.68 27.61 -22.95
CA ALA A 283 -1.37 28.40 -23.97
C ALA A 283 -2.92 28.22 -23.90
N LYS A 284 -3.40 27.05 -23.48
CA LYS A 284 -4.81 26.77 -23.20
C LYS A 284 -5.27 27.25 -21.81
N GLY A 285 -4.41 27.98 -21.10
CA GLY A 285 -4.74 28.58 -19.81
C GLY A 285 -4.94 27.55 -18.70
N THR A 286 -4.32 26.38 -18.77
CA THR A 286 -4.35 25.41 -17.67
C THR A 286 -3.79 26.03 -16.38
N ARG A 287 -4.48 25.81 -15.27
CA ARG A 287 -4.14 26.29 -13.93
C ARG A 287 -3.90 25.16 -12.93
N GLY A 288 -4.64 24.06 -13.03
CA GLY A 288 -4.39 22.83 -12.27
C GLY A 288 -3.99 21.69 -13.20
N LEU A 289 -2.98 20.90 -12.86
CA LEU A 289 -2.48 19.81 -13.71
C LEU A 289 -2.42 18.48 -12.97
N GLU A 290 -2.89 17.41 -13.61
CA GLU A 290 -2.51 16.02 -13.29
C GLU A 290 -1.93 15.33 -14.52
N ALA A 291 -0.79 14.66 -14.35
CA ALA A 291 -0.25 13.71 -15.31
C ALA A 291 -0.38 12.29 -14.74
N ILE A 292 -1.35 11.53 -15.23
CA ILE A 292 -1.61 10.16 -14.78
C ILE A 292 -0.76 9.15 -15.54
N ALA A 293 -0.49 8.00 -14.90
CA ALA A 293 0.32 6.91 -15.44
C ALA A 293 1.77 7.33 -15.76
N LEU A 294 2.27 8.31 -15.01
CA LEU A 294 3.66 8.78 -15.01
C LEU A 294 4.42 8.19 -13.81
N GLN A 295 5.66 7.74 -14.04
CA GLN A 295 6.54 7.14 -13.02
C GLN A 295 7.65 8.09 -12.52
N ASP A 296 7.91 9.20 -13.22
CA ASP A 296 8.90 10.21 -12.83
C ASP A 296 8.43 11.61 -13.21
N LEU A 297 8.38 12.49 -12.22
CA LEU A 297 7.90 13.87 -12.34
C LEU A 297 9.01 14.86 -12.74
N THR A 298 10.28 14.45 -12.73
CA THR A 298 11.46 15.32 -12.92
C THR A 298 11.44 16.04 -14.26
N ALA A 299 11.26 15.32 -15.37
CA ALA A 299 11.31 15.90 -16.69
C ALA A 299 10.11 16.82 -17.00
N PRO A 300 8.86 16.46 -16.63
CA PRO A 300 7.72 17.38 -16.68
C PRO A 300 7.94 18.67 -15.88
N LEU A 301 8.37 18.61 -14.63
CA LEU A 301 8.61 19.80 -13.80
C LEU A 301 9.73 20.67 -14.35
N THR A 302 10.80 20.04 -14.86
CA THR A 302 11.89 20.74 -15.55
C THR A 302 11.36 21.51 -16.77
N ALA A 303 10.47 20.90 -17.56
CA ALA A 303 9.86 21.57 -18.70
C ALA A 303 8.97 22.75 -18.28
N ILE A 304 8.15 22.59 -17.22
CA ILE A 304 7.33 23.68 -16.64
C ILE A 304 8.22 24.87 -16.24
N ASN A 305 9.33 24.60 -15.54
CA ASN A 305 10.31 25.60 -15.15
C ASN A 305 10.95 26.31 -16.35
N ASN A 306 11.39 25.55 -17.36
CA ASN A 306 12.08 26.07 -18.53
C ASN A 306 11.23 27.03 -19.35
N ILE A 307 9.90 26.86 -19.32
CA ILE A 307 8.96 27.75 -20.00
C ILE A 307 8.41 28.84 -19.08
N GLY A 308 8.84 28.89 -17.81
CA GLY A 308 8.37 29.86 -16.82
C GLY A 308 6.88 29.74 -16.49
N TRP A 309 6.26 28.57 -16.71
CA TRP A 309 4.86 28.36 -16.36
C TRP A 309 4.74 28.10 -14.86
N LYS A 310 3.70 28.66 -14.24
CA LYS A 310 3.39 28.51 -12.82
C LYS A 310 1.91 28.11 -12.70
N PRO A 311 1.58 26.82 -12.77
CA PRO A 311 0.23 26.37 -12.43
C PRO A 311 -0.06 26.70 -10.96
N ASP A 312 -1.35 26.89 -10.63
CA ASP A 312 -1.82 27.07 -9.26
C ASP A 312 -1.50 25.84 -8.41
N PHE A 313 -1.66 24.65 -9.01
CA PHE A 313 -1.25 23.39 -8.42
C PHE A 313 -0.90 22.34 -9.47
N VAL A 314 -0.06 21.39 -9.08
CA VAL A 314 0.06 20.07 -9.70
C VAL A 314 -0.45 19.06 -8.68
N VAL A 315 -1.39 18.21 -9.08
CA VAL A 315 -1.82 17.07 -8.29
C VAL A 315 -1.21 15.81 -8.89
N ILE A 316 -0.71 14.93 -8.03
CA ILE A 316 -0.11 13.66 -8.39
C ILE A 316 -0.84 12.53 -7.68
N ALA A 317 -0.95 11.40 -8.39
CA ALA A 317 -1.55 10.19 -7.88
C ALA A 317 -0.53 9.34 -7.09
N HIS A 318 -1.06 8.35 -6.38
CA HIS A 318 -0.35 7.52 -5.39
C HIS A 318 0.93 6.87 -5.92
N GLN A 319 1.04 6.55 -7.21
CA GLN A 319 2.24 5.95 -7.78
C GLN A 319 3.48 6.86 -7.73
N LEU A 320 3.30 8.17 -7.49
CA LEU A 320 4.39 9.12 -7.28
C LEU A 320 4.67 9.39 -5.79
N TYR A 321 4.11 8.60 -4.87
CA TYR A 321 4.55 8.53 -3.48
C TYR A 321 5.90 7.78 -3.40
N ASP A 322 6.95 8.40 -3.94
CA ASP A 322 8.31 7.88 -4.01
C ASP A 322 9.31 8.99 -3.65
N PRO A 323 10.43 8.68 -2.96
CA PRO A 323 11.45 9.67 -2.62
C PRO A 323 12.02 10.45 -3.82
N GLY A 324 12.03 9.87 -5.02
CA GLY A 324 12.40 10.53 -6.27
C GLY A 324 11.50 11.72 -6.60
N THR A 325 10.23 11.69 -6.22
CA THR A 325 9.29 12.81 -6.39
C THR A 325 9.69 14.01 -5.55
N ILE A 326 10.17 13.80 -4.31
CA ILE A 326 10.68 14.89 -3.46
C ILE A 326 11.85 15.60 -4.14
N LYS A 327 12.77 14.82 -4.73
CA LYS A 327 13.91 15.35 -5.48
C LYS A 327 13.45 16.15 -6.70
N ALA A 328 12.46 15.66 -7.45
CA ALA A 328 11.89 16.37 -8.59
C ALA A 328 11.29 17.73 -8.17
N VAL A 329 10.47 17.73 -7.10
CA VAL A 329 9.82 18.96 -6.60
C VAL A 329 10.80 19.98 -6.04
N THR A 330 11.91 19.55 -5.42
CA THR A 330 12.96 20.45 -4.94
C THR A 330 13.58 21.29 -6.06
N THR A 331 13.53 20.79 -7.31
CA THR A 331 14.02 21.53 -8.47
C THR A 331 12.97 22.43 -9.12
N ALA A 332 11.70 22.36 -8.69
CA ALA A 332 10.61 23.16 -9.25
C ALA A 332 10.64 24.62 -8.75
N ASN A 333 10.32 25.58 -9.62
CA ASN A 333 10.21 27.01 -9.30
C ASN A 333 8.81 27.41 -8.78
N PHE A 334 8.02 26.42 -8.36
CA PHE A 334 6.70 26.58 -7.74
C PHE A 334 6.51 25.48 -6.69
N SER A 335 5.67 25.73 -5.67
CA SER A 335 5.66 24.92 -4.43
C SER A 335 4.35 24.20 -4.16
N ASN A 336 3.41 24.20 -5.10
CA ASN A 336 2.07 23.65 -4.93
C ASN A 336 1.96 22.31 -5.67
N VAL A 337 2.71 21.31 -5.18
CA VAL A 337 2.59 19.92 -5.64
C VAL A 337 1.94 19.11 -4.53
N TYR A 338 0.81 18.48 -4.86
CA TYR A 338 -0.02 17.76 -3.91
C TYR A 338 -0.15 16.30 -4.32
N LEU A 339 0.17 15.39 -3.42
CA LEU A 339 -0.03 13.96 -3.57
C LEU A 339 -1.36 13.56 -2.94
N THR A 340 -2.04 12.62 -3.59
CA THR A 340 -3.32 12.07 -3.14
C THR A 340 -3.10 10.64 -2.67
N LEU A 341 -3.62 10.31 -1.49
CA LEU A 341 -3.55 8.96 -0.92
C LEU A 341 -4.91 8.53 -0.39
N ASP A 342 -5.14 7.23 -0.40
CA ASP A 342 -6.28 6.53 0.19
C ASP A 342 -5.88 5.62 1.37
N HIS A 343 -4.59 5.60 1.73
CA HIS A 343 -4.02 4.91 2.87
C HIS A 343 -3.36 5.88 3.84
N VAL A 344 -3.09 5.44 5.07
CA VAL A 344 -2.37 6.25 6.06
C VAL A 344 -0.91 6.41 5.61
N PRO A 345 -0.39 7.64 5.47
CA PRO A 345 0.98 7.88 5.02
C PRO A 345 2.02 7.40 6.04
N PHE A 346 3.18 6.95 5.56
CA PHE A 346 4.26 6.45 6.40
C PHE A 346 4.87 7.52 7.31
N GLU A 347 4.76 8.79 6.96
CA GLU A 347 5.18 9.91 7.80
C GLU A 347 4.40 10.02 9.13
N LEU A 348 3.29 9.28 9.27
CA LEU A 348 2.53 9.20 10.51
C LEU A 348 2.90 7.99 11.38
N ALA A 349 3.97 7.25 11.07
CA ALA A 349 4.43 6.08 11.85
C ALA A 349 4.64 6.39 13.35
N ASP A 350 5.06 7.60 13.71
CA ASP A 350 5.23 7.97 15.12
C ASP A 350 3.90 8.08 15.90
N THR A 351 2.78 8.20 15.19
CA THR A 351 1.45 8.44 15.77
C THR A 351 0.44 7.34 15.45
N VAL A 352 0.66 6.54 14.40
CA VAL A 352 -0.23 5.47 13.96
C VAL A 352 0.49 4.12 14.15
N PRO A 353 0.11 3.33 15.17
CA PRO A 353 0.78 2.06 15.49
C PRO A 353 0.85 1.06 14.34
N ALA A 354 -0.21 0.92 13.54
CA ALA A 354 -0.23 0.00 12.41
C ALA A 354 0.80 0.38 11.33
N VAL A 355 0.98 1.68 11.08
CA VAL A 355 2.01 2.18 10.15
C VAL A 355 3.41 1.89 10.71
N LYS A 356 3.62 2.16 12.01
CA LYS A 356 4.89 1.83 12.68
C LYS A 356 5.23 0.34 12.57
N GLU A 357 4.22 -0.51 12.76
CA GLU A 357 4.34 -1.95 12.66
C GLU A 357 4.70 -2.39 11.24
N ALA A 358 4.01 -1.89 10.21
CA ALA A 358 4.36 -2.16 8.81
C ALA A 358 5.80 -1.74 8.48
N VAL A 359 6.22 -0.55 8.91
CA VAL A 359 7.60 -0.08 8.74
C VAL A 359 8.58 -0.98 9.47
N THR A 360 8.28 -1.41 10.70
CA THR A 360 9.16 -2.30 11.47
C THR A 360 9.30 -3.65 10.77
N ILE A 361 8.19 -4.26 10.35
CA ILE A 361 8.20 -5.54 9.62
C ILE A 361 9.05 -5.45 8.37
N LEU A 362 8.88 -4.39 7.57
CA LEU A 362 9.67 -4.20 6.35
C LEU A 362 11.17 -4.04 6.64
N ARG A 363 11.50 -3.22 7.63
CA ARG A 363 12.90 -2.87 7.95
C ARG A 363 13.66 -4.00 8.63
N ASP A 364 12.96 -4.93 9.29
CA ASP A 364 13.57 -6.11 9.91
C ASP A 364 14.30 -6.99 8.88
N THR A 365 13.80 -7.07 7.64
CA THR A 365 14.48 -7.79 6.55
C THR A 365 15.20 -6.85 5.58
N HIS A 366 14.63 -5.67 5.32
CA HIS A 366 15.14 -4.72 4.33
C HIS A 366 15.29 -3.32 4.94
N PRO A 367 16.39 -3.06 5.66
CA PRO A 367 16.60 -1.80 6.39
C PRO A 367 16.58 -0.55 5.52
N GLU A 368 16.82 -0.68 4.22
CA GLU A 368 16.89 0.42 3.24
C GLU A 368 15.76 0.39 2.20
N ALA A 369 14.75 -0.48 2.36
CA ALA A 369 13.58 -0.53 1.47
C ALA A 369 12.93 0.85 1.30
N LYS A 370 12.28 1.10 0.16
CA LYS A 370 11.49 2.33 0.04
C LYS A 370 10.15 2.19 0.77
N LEU A 371 9.61 3.32 1.20
CA LEU A 371 8.24 3.41 1.71
C LEU A 371 7.43 4.17 0.66
N THR A 372 6.69 3.43 -0.15
CA THR A 372 5.91 3.96 -1.28
C THR A 372 4.49 3.42 -1.23
N ASP A 373 3.64 3.89 -2.13
CA ASP A 373 2.30 3.32 -2.28
C ASP A 373 2.35 1.80 -2.56
N PHE A 374 3.32 1.33 -3.35
CA PHE A 374 3.51 -0.11 -3.60
C PHE A 374 3.82 -0.90 -2.33
N THR A 375 4.50 -0.28 -1.36
CA THR A 375 4.67 -0.86 -0.02
C THR A 375 3.32 -1.04 0.69
N ALA A 376 2.48 0.01 0.69
CA ALA A 376 1.20 0.01 1.38
C ALA A 376 0.21 -1.00 0.78
N ILE A 377 0.03 -0.99 -0.54
CA ILE A 377 -0.89 -1.89 -1.23
C ILE A 377 -0.39 -3.35 -1.18
N GLY A 378 0.93 -3.56 -1.15
CA GLY A 378 1.54 -4.88 -0.92
C GLY A 378 1.16 -5.44 0.44
N PHE A 379 1.33 -4.66 1.52
CA PHE A 379 0.90 -5.06 2.86
C PHE A 379 -0.60 -5.34 2.93
N ASN A 380 -1.42 -4.48 2.32
CA ASN A 380 -2.87 -4.65 2.27
C ASN A 380 -3.25 -6.04 1.70
N ALA A 381 -2.70 -6.40 0.55
CA ALA A 381 -2.95 -7.68 -0.09
C ALA A 381 -2.44 -8.89 0.71
N TRP A 382 -1.22 -8.80 1.29
CA TRP A 382 -0.68 -9.87 2.12
C TRP A 382 -1.48 -10.10 3.40
N LEU A 383 -1.92 -9.02 4.07
CA LEU A 383 -2.74 -9.09 5.27
C LEU A 383 -4.12 -9.70 4.97
N LEU A 384 -4.76 -9.29 3.86
CA LEU A 384 -6.06 -9.84 3.45
C LEU A 384 -5.93 -11.33 3.14
N TRP A 385 -4.91 -11.71 2.37
CA TRP A 385 -4.64 -13.11 2.03
C TRP A 385 -4.40 -13.95 3.28
N ALA A 386 -3.52 -13.52 4.18
CA ALA A 386 -3.16 -14.28 5.36
C ALA A 386 -4.34 -14.46 6.31
N LYS A 387 -5.13 -13.40 6.52
CA LYS A 387 -6.38 -13.49 7.30
C LYS A 387 -7.35 -14.51 6.70
N ALA A 388 -7.62 -14.41 5.40
CA ALA A 388 -8.52 -15.32 4.71
C ALA A 388 -8.00 -16.78 4.71
N ALA A 389 -6.70 -16.98 4.49
CA ALA A 389 -6.06 -18.29 4.52
C ALA A 389 -6.06 -18.92 5.92
N THR A 390 -5.86 -18.11 6.96
CA THR A 390 -5.97 -18.57 8.35
C THR A 390 -7.41 -19.01 8.65
N GLU A 391 -8.42 -18.25 8.21
CA GLU A 391 -9.84 -18.60 8.36
C GLU A 391 -10.27 -19.89 7.62
N CYS A 392 -9.58 -20.26 6.54
CA CYS A 392 -9.84 -21.52 5.84
C CYS A 392 -9.44 -22.76 6.64
N GLY A 393 -8.55 -22.65 7.63
CA GLY A 393 -8.17 -23.77 8.48
C GLY A 393 -7.59 -24.95 7.70
N ALA A 394 -8.21 -26.12 7.90
CA ALA A 394 -7.85 -27.36 7.21
C ALA A 394 -8.32 -27.41 5.75
N ASP A 395 -9.34 -26.65 5.39
CA ASP A 395 -9.96 -26.61 4.05
C ASP A 395 -9.25 -25.63 3.11
N LEU A 396 -7.93 -25.44 3.31
CA LEU A 396 -7.14 -24.44 2.59
C LEU A 396 -7.10 -24.76 1.09
N THR A 397 -7.89 -24.00 0.35
CA THR A 397 -7.96 -24.01 -1.12
C THR A 397 -7.98 -22.57 -1.61
N SER A 398 -7.56 -22.35 -2.86
CA SER A 398 -7.60 -21.00 -3.43
C SER A 398 -9.04 -20.45 -3.48
N ALA A 399 -10.03 -21.31 -3.74
CA ALA A 399 -11.44 -20.94 -3.71
C ALA A 399 -11.89 -20.47 -2.31
N CYS A 400 -11.54 -21.20 -1.25
CA CYS A 400 -11.86 -20.79 0.12
C CYS A 400 -11.24 -19.41 0.44
N VAL A 401 -9.97 -19.21 0.10
CA VAL A 401 -9.29 -17.93 0.37
C VAL A 401 -9.99 -16.78 -0.33
N LEU A 402 -10.32 -16.94 -1.62
CA LEU A 402 -11.00 -15.90 -2.40
C LEU A 402 -12.42 -15.63 -1.91
N GLU A 403 -13.15 -16.66 -1.46
CA GLU A 403 -14.48 -16.52 -0.88
C GLU A 403 -14.42 -15.71 0.44
N LYS A 404 -13.53 -16.09 1.35
CA LYS A 404 -13.36 -15.40 2.65
C LYS A 404 -12.88 -13.96 2.46
N ALA A 405 -11.85 -13.76 1.63
CA ALA A 405 -11.36 -12.42 1.31
C ALA A 405 -12.47 -11.57 0.68
N GLY A 406 -13.16 -12.10 -0.33
CA GLY A 406 -14.24 -11.44 -1.06
C GLY A 406 -15.47 -11.10 -0.22
N ALA A 407 -15.64 -11.74 0.93
CA ALA A 407 -16.74 -11.50 1.87
C ALA A 407 -16.36 -10.58 3.04
N THR A 408 -15.11 -10.13 3.13
CA THR A 408 -14.62 -9.34 4.26
C THR A 408 -15.30 -7.97 4.29
N LYS A 409 -15.87 -7.63 5.43
CA LYS A 409 -16.56 -6.36 5.70
C LYS A 409 -15.70 -5.47 6.59
N GLN A 410 -15.81 -4.15 6.41
CA GLN A 410 -15.07 -3.16 7.22
C GLN A 410 -13.56 -3.42 7.25
N TRP A 411 -13.00 -3.84 6.11
CA TRP A 411 -11.58 -4.07 5.93
C TRP A 411 -10.80 -2.77 5.99
N SER A 412 -9.88 -2.67 6.95
CA SER A 412 -8.97 -1.53 7.16
C SER A 412 -7.50 -1.90 6.95
N ALA A 413 -7.21 -3.16 6.65
CA ALA A 413 -5.86 -3.76 6.68
C ALA A 413 -5.08 -3.43 7.96
N GLY A 414 -5.66 -3.65 9.15
CA GLY A 414 -4.99 -3.35 10.41
C GLY A 414 -5.09 -1.89 10.84
N GLY A 415 -5.85 -1.06 10.13
CA GLY A 415 -5.88 0.39 10.30
C GLY A 415 -4.93 1.16 9.37
N LEU A 416 -4.39 0.51 8.33
CA LEU A 416 -3.62 1.17 7.27
C LEU A 416 -4.51 1.92 6.27
N TYR A 417 -5.78 1.53 6.15
CA TYR A 417 -6.77 2.11 5.24
C TYR A 417 -8.05 2.50 5.99
N PRO A 418 -8.83 3.47 5.47
CA PRO A 418 -10.22 3.63 5.82
C PRO A 418 -10.98 2.31 5.62
N ALA A 419 -11.83 1.96 6.57
CA ALA A 419 -12.63 0.75 6.50
C ALA A 419 -13.54 0.76 5.26
N HIS A 420 -13.48 -0.31 4.47
CA HIS A 420 -14.36 -0.52 3.32
C HIS A 420 -14.72 -2.00 3.19
N ASP A 421 -15.74 -2.31 2.40
CA ASP A 421 -16.10 -3.69 2.12
C ASP A 421 -15.30 -4.22 0.95
N ILE A 422 -14.80 -5.45 1.07
CA ILE A 422 -14.18 -6.17 -0.04
C ILE A 422 -15.27 -6.80 -0.90
N ALA A 423 -14.98 -6.95 -2.19
CA ALA A 423 -15.78 -7.69 -3.14
C ALA A 423 -14.89 -8.63 -3.98
N PRO A 424 -15.45 -9.74 -4.51
CA PRO A 424 -14.74 -10.56 -5.49
C PRO A 424 -14.38 -9.78 -6.76
N GLY A 425 -13.24 -10.11 -7.36
CA GLY A 425 -12.71 -9.41 -8.53
C GLY A 425 -12.20 -8.00 -8.21
N GLY A 426 -12.04 -7.17 -9.24
CA GLY A 426 -11.69 -5.75 -9.11
C GLY A 426 -12.89 -4.79 -9.13
N LYS A 427 -14.12 -5.28 -8.91
CA LYS A 427 -15.38 -4.56 -9.16
C LYS A 427 -16.04 -3.94 -7.91
N GLY A 428 -15.34 -3.90 -6.78
CA GLY A 428 -15.84 -3.27 -5.56
C GLY A 428 -16.03 -1.75 -5.70
N ASP A 429 -16.73 -1.14 -4.75
CA ASP A 429 -16.82 0.33 -4.68
C ASP A 429 -15.48 0.93 -4.26
N LEU A 430 -15.11 2.04 -4.88
CA LEU A 430 -13.93 2.80 -4.46
C LEU A 430 -14.12 3.39 -3.07
N SER A 431 -13.03 3.52 -2.34
CA SER A 431 -13.02 4.33 -1.11
C SER A 431 -13.47 5.75 -1.41
N THR A 432 -14.45 6.23 -0.64
CA THR A 432 -14.90 7.63 -0.69
C THR A 432 -14.01 8.55 0.13
N CYS A 433 -12.98 7.99 0.76
CA CYS A 433 -12.06 8.66 1.65
C CYS A 433 -10.78 9.04 0.91
N VAL A 434 -10.35 10.29 1.07
CA VAL A 434 -9.12 10.83 0.50
C VAL A 434 -8.34 11.58 1.57
N LEU A 435 -7.03 11.61 1.44
CA LEU A 435 -6.19 12.62 2.08
C LEU A 435 -5.23 13.24 1.08
N LEU A 436 -4.78 14.45 1.38
CA LEU A 436 -3.81 15.18 0.59
C LEU A 436 -2.52 15.37 1.39
N MET A 437 -1.41 15.08 0.72
CA MET A 437 -0.07 15.38 1.18
C MET A 437 0.48 16.52 0.33
N LYS A 438 1.17 17.48 0.94
CA LYS A 438 2.00 18.43 0.22
C LYS A 438 3.39 17.83 0.02
N VAL A 439 3.90 17.88 -1.20
CA VAL A 439 5.29 17.49 -1.47
C VAL A 439 6.18 18.69 -1.19
N THR A 440 7.13 18.53 -0.27
CA THR A 440 8.09 19.57 0.15
C THR A 440 9.52 19.07 -0.03
N PRO A 441 10.53 19.95 -0.02
CA PRO A 441 11.93 19.51 -0.04
C PRO A 441 12.33 18.58 1.11
N ASP A 442 11.62 18.67 2.24
CA ASP A 442 11.89 17.88 3.45
C ASP A 442 11.09 16.56 3.49
N GLY A 443 10.18 16.32 2.54
CA GLY A 443 9.35 15.12 2.50
C GLY A 443 7.90 15.35 2.08
N PHE A 444 7.10 14.30 2.16
CA PHE A 444 5.64 14.40 2.07
C PHE A 444 5.08 14.85 3.40
N VAL A 445 4.30 15.93 3.40
CA VAL A 445 3.72 16.51 4.63
C VAL A 445 2.22 16.40 4.55
N TYR A 446 1.59 15.79 5.55
CA TYR A 446 0.14 15.69 5.60
C TYR A 446 -0.52 17.09 5.64
N ASP A 447 -1.29 17.42 4.60
CA ASP A 447 -1.98 18.69 4.48
C ASP A 447 -3.39 18.57 5.06
N ARG A 448 -3.47 18.73 6.38
CA ARG A 448 -4.75 18.64 7.12
C ARG A 448 -5.74 19.74 6.72
N GLU A 449 -5.25 20.93 6.38
CA GLU A 449 -6.09 22.06 5.99
C GLU A 449 -6.80 21.78 4.67
N LEU A 450 -6.05 21.31 3.68
CA LEU A 450 -6.60 20.95 2.37
C LEU A 450 -7.42 19.67 2.44
N THR A 451 -7.00 18.69 3.23
CA THR A 451 -7.74 17.43 3.40
C THR A 451 -9.12 17.68 3.98
N GLN A 452 -9.26 18.56 4.99
CA GLN A 452 -10.51 18.76 5.73
C GLN A 452 -11.06 17.44 6.31
N PRO A 453 -10.31 16.74 7.19
CA PRO A 453 -10.69 15.41 7.63
C PRO A 453 -11.99 15.43 8.45
N ASN A 454 -12.86 14.45 8.19
CA ASN A 454 -14.12 14.22 8.90
C ASN A 454 -14.24 12.78 9.44
N ASN A 455 -13.28 11.91 9.13
CA ASN A 455 -13.17 10.55 9.64
C ASN A 455 -11.69 10.20 9.88
N GLY A 456 -11.24 10.29 11.13
CA GLY A 456 -9.83 10.17 11.47
C GLY A 456 -8.99 11.24 10.77
N ILE A 457 -8.04 10.80 9.94
CA ILE A 457 -7.19 11.68 9.11
C ILE A 457 -7.71 11.85 7.68
N PHE A 458 -8.82 11.21 7.33
CA PHE A 458 -9.35 11.23 5.97
C PHE A 458 -10.56 12.15 5.85
N ASN A 459 -10.76 12.67 4.65
CA ASN A 459 -12.01 13.25 4.23
C ASN A 459 -12.81 12.23 3.44
N CYS A 460 -13.91 11.77 4.03
CA CYS A 460 -14.82 10.79 3.46
C CYS A 460 -16.14 11.46 3.06
N ASP A 461 -16.43 11.45 1.76
CA ASP A 461 -17.66 11.99 1.18
C ASP A 461 -17.97 11.14 -0.07
N PRO A 462 -19.18 10.58 -0.22
CA PRO A 462 -19.55 9.82 -1.42
C PRO A 462 -19.25 10.54 -2.73
N SER A 463 -19.31 11.86 -2.71
CA SER A 463 -19.06 12.70 -3.87
C SER A 463 -17.57 12.84 -4.20
N ASN A 464 -16.67 12.28 -3.39
CA ASN A 464 -15.24 12.14 -3.71
C ASN A 464 -15.00 11.07 -4.78
N VAL A 465 -16.03 10.31 -5.16
CA VAL A 465 -15.98 9.34 -6.25
C VAL A 465 -16.99 9.74 -7.32
N ALA A 466 -16.49 9.95 -8.53
CA ALA A 466 -17.31 10.16 -9.72
C ALA A 466 -17.81 8.81 -10.25
N ARG A 467 -19.05 8.78 -10.75
CA ARG A 467 -19.54 7.67 -11.58
C ARG A 467 -19.26 7.97 -13.05
N LEU A 468 -18.76 6.98 -13.76
CA LEU A 468 -18.43 7.06 -15.18
C LEU A 468 -19.48 6.35 -16.02
N THR A 469 -19.71 6.87 -17.22
CA THR A 469 -20.63 6.32 -18.22
C THR A 469 -19.88 5.58 -19.32
N ASN A 470 -18.63 5.95 -19.62
CA ASN A 470 -17.77 5.18 -20.51
C ASN A 470 -16.73 4.40 -19.70
N THR A 471 -16.60 3.12 -20.02
CA THR A 471 -15.62 2.24 -19.38
C THR A 471 -14.25 2.28 -20.07
N PHE A 472 -14.19 2.84 -21.29
CA PHE A 472 -13.00 2.96 -22.14
C PHE A 472 -12.26 1.63 -22.31
N GLU A 473 -13.03 0.55 -22.48
CA GLU A 473 -12.55 -0.81 -22.71
C GLU A 473 -12.00 -1.03 -24.12
#